data_AF-A0A1V6GT66-F1
#
_entry.id   AF-A0A1V6GT66-F1
#
_cell.length_a   1.000
_cell.length_b   1.000
_cell.length_c   1.000
_cell.angle_alpha   90.00
_cell.angle_beta   90.00
_cell.angle_gamma   90.00
#
_symmetry.space_group_name_H-M   'P 1'
#
loop_
_entity.id
_entity.type
_entity.pdbx_description
1 polymer ?
#
loop_
_entity_poly.entity_id
_entity_poly.type
_entity_poly.pdbx_seq_one_letter_code
_entity_poly.pdbx_strand_id
1 'polypeptide(L)'
;MPEEIKAGCARPTGGPVGEKPPQAPPQEEGPRREEKVMIKVGGKAPDFTAPAYLKGKFVQVKLSDYLGKWVVLCFYPGDFTFV
;
A
#
# COMPACT_ATOMS: atom_id res chain seq x y z
N MET A 1 5.96 -12.46 -8.53
CA MET A 1 4.89 -12.06 -9.48
C MET A 1 3.66 -11.78 -8.63
N PRO A 2 2.86 -10.75 -8.97
CA PRO A 2 1.73 -10.35 -8.12
C PRO A 2 0.65 -11.44 -8.08
N GLU A 3 0.01 -11.59 -6.92
CA GLU A 3 -0.97 -12.66 -6.67
C GLU A 3 -2.35 -12.26 -7.20
N GLU A 4 -3.08 -13.19 -7.85
CA GLU A 4 -4.41 -12.90 -8.41
C GLU A 4 -5.50 -12.89 -7.33
N ILE A 5 -6.36 -11.87 -7.33
CA ILE A 5 -7.48 -11.72 -6.40
C ILE A 5 -8.79 -11.94 -7.14
N LYS A 6 -9.73 -12.68 -6.54
CA LYS A 6 -11.11 -12.80 -7.06
C LYS A 6 -11.84 -11.47 -6.87
N ALA A 7 -12.31 -10.88 -7.97
CA ALA A 7 -13.16 -9.69 -7.91
C ALA A 7 -14.46 -9.99 -7.15
N GLY A 8 -14.82 -9.13 -6.20
CA GLY A 8 -16.06 -9.22 -5.43
C GLY A 8 -16.53 -7.83 -4.98
N CYS A 9 -17.68 -7.74 -4.32
CA CYS A 9 -18.26 -6.47 -3.87
C CYS A 9 -17.46 -5.79 -2.74
N ALA A 10 -16.53 -6.51 -2.11
CA ALA A 10 -15.67 -5.96 -1.07
C ALA A 10 -14.58 -5.07 -1.69
N ARG A 11 -14.39 -3.87 -1.13
CA ARG A 11 -13.28 -2.98 -1.52
C ARG A 11 -11.96 -3.67 -1.17
N PRO A 12 -11.05 -3.88 -2.13
CA PRO A 12 -9.75 -4.44 -1.81
C PRO A 12 -8.96 -3.42 -0.98
N THR A 13 -8.43 -3.85 0.16
CA THR A 13 -7.70 -2.99 1.10
C THR A 13 -6.20 -3.06 0.83
N GLY A 14 -5.58 -1.90 0.64
CA GLY A 14 -4.12 -1.75 0.64
C GLY A 14 -3.64 -1.15 1.96
N GLY A 15 -2.34 -1.27 2.24
CA GLY A 15 -1.73 -0.73 3.45
C GLY A 15 -0.22 -0.99 3.53
N PRO A 16 0.47 -0.38 4.50
CA PRO A 16 1.87 -0.66 4.76
C PRO A 16 2.07 -2.13 5.18
N VAL A 17 3.16 -2.74 4.72
CA VAL A 17 3.49 -4.14 5.05
C VAL A 17 3.95 -4.19 6.51
N GLY A 18 3.13 -4.75 7.39
CA GLY A 18 3.45 -4.92 8.81
C GLY A 18 2.41 -4.39 9.79
N GLU A 19 1.35 -3.70 9.34
CA GLU A 19 0.24 -3.33 10.21
C GLU A 19 -0.65 -4.55 10.49
N LYS A 20 -0.47 -5.15 11.68
CA LYS A 20 -1.42 -6.10 12.25
C LYS A 20 -2.65 -5.30 12.72
N PRO A 21 -3.90 -5.68 12.39
CA PRO A 21 -5.07 -4.96 12.89
C PRO A 21 -5.03 -4.89 14.43
N PRO A 22 -5.38 -3.75 15.05
CA PRO A 22 -5.33 -3.64 16.50
C PRO A 22 -6.29 -4.65 17.14
N GLN A 23 -5.75 -5.57 17.94
CA GLN A 23 -6.52 -6.23 18.98
C GLN A 23 -6.80 -5.18 20.06
N ALA A 24 -8.06 -4.76 20.22
CA ALA A 24 -8.50 -4.03 21.42
C ALA A 24 -8.44 -4.98 22.64
N PRO A 25 -8.14 -4.53 23.89
CA PRO A 25 -8.52 -3.24 24.54
C PRO A 25 -7.39 -2.62 25.43
N PRO A 26 -7.65 -1.69 26.39
CA PRO A 26 -8.39 -0.42 26.38
C PRO A 26 -7.44 0.82 26.32
N GLN A 27 -8.03 2.00 26.17
CA GLN A 27 -7.40 3.30 25.93
C GLN A 27 -6.53 3.82 27.09
N GLU A 28 -5.31 4.27 26.76
CA GLU A 28 -4.59 5.31 27.50
C GLU A 28 -4.24 6.44 26.52
N GLU A 29 -4.74 7.64 26.79
CA GLU A 29 -4.50 8.86 26.01
C GLU A 29 -3.10 9.42 26.33
N GLY A 30 -2.07 8.88 25.70
CA GLY A 30 -0.81 9.60 25.47
C GLY A 30 -0.93 10.46 24.20
N PRO A 31 -0.14 11.53 24.01
CA PRO A 31 -0.10 12.22 22.73
C PRO A 31 0.34 11.19 21.68
N ARG A 32 -0.59 10.78 20.80
CA ARG A 32 -0.27 9.98 19.62
C ARG A 32 0.75 10.80 18.85
N ARG A 33 2.03 10.47 19.01
CA ARG A 33 3.05 10.85 18.05
C ARG A 33 2.61 10.17 16.77
N GLU A 34 2.02 10.95 15.87
CA GLU A 34 1.97 10.59 14.47
C GLU A 34 3.43 10.30 14.09
N GLU A 35 3.78 9.01 13.98
CA GLU A 35 5.03 8.62 13.35
C GLU A 35 4.89 9.02 11.89
N LYS A 36 5.28 10.26 11.62
CA LYS A 36 5.38 10.79 10.27
C LYS A 36 6.44 9.94 9.58
N VAL A 37 6.01 8.92 8.84
CA VAL A 37 6.89 8.12 7.99
C VAL A 37 7.40 9.05 6.90
N MET A 38 8.50 9.73 7.19
CA MET A 38 9.15 10.64 6.26
C MET A 38 9.87 9.80 5.21
N ILE A 39 9.47 9.94 3.95
CA ILE A 39 10.16 9.35 2.82
C ILE A 39 11.52 10.05 2.70
N LYS A 40 12.62 9.29 2.76
CA LYS A 40 14.00 9.82 2.70
C LYS A 40 14.71 9.32 1.47
N VAL A 41 15.32 10.24 0.72
CA VAL A 41 16.20 9.91 -0.42
C VAL A 41 17.39 9.09 0.09
N GLY A 42 17.73 8.01 -0.62
CA GLY A 42 18.80 7.08 -0.24
C GLY A 42 18.42 6.11 0.89
N GLY A 43 17.28 6.31 1.55
CA GLY A 43 16.71 5.33 2.49
C GLY A 43 15.96 4.22 1.77
N LYS A 44 15.73 3.09 2.46
CA LYS A 44 14.85 2.04 1.95
C LYS A 44 13.43 2.59 1.79
N ALA A 45 12.83 2.40 0.62
CA ALA A 45 11.45 2.78 0.38
C ALA A 45 10.50 2.02 1.33
N PRO A 46 9.48 2.67 1.93
CA PRO A 46 8.47 1.99 2.74
C PRO A 46 7.77 0.89 1.94
N ASP A 47 7.72 -0.31 2.49
CA ASP A 47 7.05 -1.44 1.85
C ASP A 47 5.53 -1.32 2.03
N PHE A 48 4.78 -1.53 0.95
CA PHE A 48 3.34 -1.45 0.94
C PHE A 48 2.76 -2.57 0.09
N THR A 49 1.52 -2.92 0.40
CA THR A 49 0.71 -3.81 -0.42
C THR A 49 -0.51 -3.04 -0.90
N ALA A 50 -0.80 -3.11 -2.19
CA ALA A 50 -1.95 -2.45 -2.79
C ALA A 50 -2.63 -3.38 -3.81
N PRO A 51 -3.97 -3.31 -3.93
CA PRO A 51 -4.65 -3.92 -5.06
C PRO A 51 -4.34 -3.13 -6.33
N ALA A 52 -4.17 -3.85 -7.44
CA ALA A 52 -3.93 -3.26 -8.75
C ALA A 52 -4.71 -4.03 -9.82
N TYR A 53 -4.87 -3.38 -10.97
CA TYR A 53 -5.37 -4.01 -12.17
C TYR A 53 -4.23 -4.24 -13.15
N LEU A 54 -3.96 -5.49 -13.50
CA LEU A 54 -2.85 -5.88 -14.37
C LEU A 54 -3.34 -6.90 -15.40
N LYS A 55 -3.19 -6.58 -16.69
CA LYS A 55 -3.49 -7.47 -17.83
C LYS A 55 -4.89 -8.11 -17.75
N GLY A 56 -5.91 -7.31 -17.43
CA GLY A 56 -7.29 -7.80 -17.38
C GLY A 56 -7.72 -8.38 -16.03
N LYS A 57 -6.81 -8.46 -15.05
CA LYS A 57 -7.03 -9.14 -13.77
C LYS A 57 -6.79 -8.23 -12.59
N PHE A 58 -7.52 -8.47 -11.50
CA PHE A 58 -7.23 -7.88 -10.19
C PHE A 58 -6.12 -8.67 -9.52
N VAL A 59 -5.09 -7.97 -9.06
CA VAL A 59 -3.92 -8.58 -8.42
C VAL A 59 -3.55 -7.81 -7.15
N GLN A 60 -2.93 -8.49 -6.20
CA GLN A 60 -2.29 -7.88 -5.05
C GLN A 60 -0.82 -7.63 -5.40
N VAL A 61 -0.38 -6.38 -5.26
CA VAL A 61 0.99 -5.97 -5.55
C VAL A 61 1.67 -5.57 -4.25
N LYS A 62 2.86 -6.12 -4.00
CA LYS A 62 3.73 -5.72 -2.90
C LYS A 62 5.00 -5.08 -3.46
N LEU A 63 5.47 -3.98 -2.87
CA LEU A 63 6.70 -3.32 -3.33
C LEU A 63 7.92 -4.26 -3.24
N SER A 64 7.99 -5.07 -2.16
CA SER A 64 9.02 -6.10 -2.00
C SER A 64 9.11 -7.14 -3.13
N ASP A 65 8.04 -7.36 -3.92
CA ASP A 65 8.07 -8.34 -5.02
C ASP A 65 8.96 -7.89 -6.20
N TYR A 66 9.36 -6.62 -6.21
CA TYR A 66 10.19 -6.00 -7.25
C TYR A 66 11.64 -5.77 -6.82
N LEU A 67 12.07 -6.31 -5.69
CA LEU A 67 13.48 -6.23 -5.27
C LEU A 67 14.42 -6.79 -6.36
N GLY A 68 15.54 -6.10 -6.57
CA GLY A 68 16.49 -6.42 -7.65
C GLY A 68 16.14 -5.83 -9.02
N LYS A 69 15.03 -5.09 -9.14
CA LYS A 69 14.65 -4.34 -10.35
C LYS A 69 14.54 -2.85 -10.02
N TRP A 70 14.79 -2.02 -11.03
CA TRP A 70 14.43 -0.60 -10.93
C TRP A 70 12.91 -0.44 -11.02
N VAL A 71 12.35 0.33 -10.10
CA VAL A 71 10.91 0.60 -10.00
C VAL A 71 10.71 2.11 -10.02
N VAL A 72 9.79 2.56 -10.86
CA VAL A 72 9.29 3.94 -10.87
C VAL A 72 7.87 3.91 -10.34
N LEU A 73 7.61 4.64 -9.25
CA LEU A 73 6.29 4.77 -8.65
C LEU A 73 5.77 6.20 -8.86
N CYS A 74 4.62 6.32 -9.55
CA CYS A 74 3.99 7.60 -9.84
C CYS A 74 2.64 7.69 -9.15
N PHE A 75 2.38 8.82 -8.50
CA PHE A 75 1.06 9.16 -7.96
C PHE A 75 0.42 10.19 -8.88
N TYR A 76 -0.87 10.05 -9.15
CA TYR A 76 -1.65 11.00 -9.94
C TYR A 76 -2.97 11.32 -9.22
N PRO A 77 -3.60 12.49 -9.49
CA PRO A 77 -4.70 12.99 -8.67
C PRO A 77 -5.98 12.16 -8.72
N GLY A 78 -6.32 11.57 -9.86
CA GLY A 78 -7.52 10.76 -10.02
C GLY A 78 -7.77 10.32 -11.45
N ASP A 79 -8.63 9.32 -11.59
CA ASP A 79 -9.13 8.83 -12.88
C ASP A 79 -10.24 9.74 -13.42
N PHE A 80 -10.39 9.82 -14.76
CA PHE A 80 -11.45 10.55 -15.45
C PHE A 80 -11.55 12.05 -15.08
N THR A 81 -10.42 12.70 -14.86
CA THR A 81 -10.35 14.16 -14.67
C THR A 81 -10.37 14.90 -16.00
N PHE A 82 -10.62 16.21 -15.95
CA PHE A 82 -10.55 17.08 -17.13
C PHE A 82 -9.10 17.28 -17.61
N VAL A 83 -8.93 17.43 -18.92
CA VAL A 83 -7.67 17.81 -19.59
C VAL A 83 -7.68 19.29 -19.95
#